data_AF-A0A4P9YNJ9-F1
#
_entry.id   AF-A0A4P9YNJ9-F1
#
_cell.length_a   1.000
_cell.length_b   1.000
_cell.length_c   1.000
_cell.angle_alpha   90.00
_cell.angle_beta   90.00
_cell.angle_gamma   90.00
#
_symmetry.space_group_name_H-M   'P 1'
#
loop_
_entity.id
_entity.type
_entity.pdbx_description
1 polymer ?
#
loop_
_entity_poly.entity_id
_entity_poly.type
_entity_poly.pdbx_seq_one_letter_code
_entity_poly.pdbx_strand_id
1 'polypeptide(L)'
;MGRFRTRIVFITVFVCGLYYMFNYLPKRMPSKLMLNEEDVTNEEVVIIKKTKNEEALNKSDDKKIKPHETCKAWLRENSDFKLRNFQLNPIRIKGYPTDKSNRWKDHCSFICEFGDFENSDAHLESMPTGNPESLSIRMTMESVTNYPHYGKQLANAQGIDILMNTHLDSQVPVPYFSWAEYDFMKPAVDKKLPVMASAFISNCGASSFRLKAMEELSKNGISIDSFGRCMHSKDAKSSKSDTIRNYKFHLAFENSIEEDYVTEKYFQSLVEGTVPVVIGSPNIKDYEPQDGSIIHVENLEQIPQVAAQMKSLMNDESEYKKMLEWKSKGPSTKFLALVDLAVVHSQCRLCIHVGTTVRLKEIATKHPECQCQQSTGQTTFRVFLRERGKFEFQEMFIDSTDLSIESFYDQIRNHFLSQDYSPIWIGSRKDFYSTGKNLNIYAVYPATLNQRDALYGTANFTSSNQILNHFNNNPCAHLEIIFT
;
A
#
# COMPACT_ATOMS: atom_id res chain seq x y z
N MET A 1 38.65 -45.18 18.72
CA MET A 1 38.87 -43.85 18.14
C MET A 1 38.27 -43.86 16.75
N GLY A 2 37.10 -43.33 16.43
CA GLY A 2 36.41 -42.15 16.94
C GLY A 2 36.14 -41.24 15.73
N ARG A 3 35.00 -41.40 15.06
CA ARG A 3 34.46 -40.42 14.11
C ARG A 3 32.94 -40.58 14.00
N PHE A 4 32.25 -39.61 14.59
CA PHE A 4 30.81 -39.37 14.50
C PHE A 4 30.38 -39.22 13.03
N ARG A 5 29.29 -39.90 12.65
CA ARG A 5 28.48 -39.53 11.48
C ARG A 5 27.06 -39.24 11.96
N THR A 6 26.79 -37.96 12.16
CA THR A 6 25.45 -37.42 12.41
C THR A 6 24.63 -37.56 11.13
N ARG A 7 23.52 -38.31 11.20
CA ARG A 7 22.52 -38.34 10.13
C ARG A 7 21.73 -37.03 10.17
N ILE A 8 21.87 -36.21 9.13
CA ILE A 8 21.00 -35.06 8.89
C ILE A 8 19.72 -35.59 8.24
N VAL A 9 18.59 -35.41 8.93
CA VAL A 9 17.25 -35.64 8.39
C VAL A 9 16.83 -34.37 7.68
N PHE A 10 16.75 -34.40 6.35
CA PHE A 10 16.07 -33.37 5.56
C PHE A 10 14.56 -33.56 5.73
N ILE A 11 13.89 -32.64 6.41
CA ILE A 11 12.43 -32.51 6.35
C ILE A 11 12.11 -31.53 5.23
N THR A 12 11.58 -32.06 4.14
CA THR A 12 10.98 -31.29 3.05
C THR A 12 9.57 -30.89 3.47
N VAL A 13 9.29 -29.60 3.64
CA VAL A 13 7.92 -29.06 3.65
C VAL A 13 7.78 -28.17 2.43
N PHE A 14 6.94 -28.61 1.49
CA PHE A 14 6.63 -27.91 0.26
C PHE A 14 5.10 -27.79 0.14
N VAL A 15 4.66 -26.64 -0.39
CA VAL A 15 3.34 -26.32 -0.98
C VAL A 15 2.19 -25.99 -0.02
N CYS A 16 1.93 -24.68 0.15
CA CYS A 16 0.57 -24.15 0.17
C CYS A 16 0.62 -22.71 -0.35
N GLY A 17 0.20 -22.48 -1.61
CA GLY A 17 0.24 -21.14 -2.21
C GLY A 17 0.12 -21.04 -3.73
N LEU A 18 -0.17 -22.14 -4.44
CA LEU A 18 -0.33 -22.14 -5.90
C LEU A 18 -1.53 -22.99 -6.29
N TYR A 19 -2.75 -22.46 -6.16
CA TYR A 19 -3.92 -23.11 -6.76
C TYR A 19 -5.14 -22.18 -6.93
N TYR A 20 -4.98 -21.00 -7.54
CA TYR A 20 -6.12 -20.26 -8.10
C TYR A 20 -5.67 -19.41 -9.28
N MET A 21 -5.52 -20.00 -10.47
CA MET A 21 -5.39 -19.25 -11.73
C MET A 21 -5.58 -20.19 -12.93
N PHE A 22 -6.77 -20.78 -13.10
CA PHE A 22 -7.18 -21.31 -14.41
C PHE A 22 -8.69 -21.25 -14.52
N ASN A 23 -9.19 -20.25 -15.24
CA ASN A 23 -10.25 -20.35 -16.25
C ASN A 23 -10.78 -18.96 -16.54
N TYR A 24 -10.21 -18.28 -17.55
CA TYR A 24 -10.93 -17.36 -18.44
C TYR A 24 -10.00 -17.05 -19.63
N LEU A 25 -10.26 -17.67 -20.77
CA LEU A 25 -9.69 -17.35 -22.08
C LEU A 25 -10.81 -16.75 -22.95
N PRO A 26 -10.57 -15.63 -23.62
CA PRO A 26 -11.18 -15.38 -24.90
C PRO A 26 -10.13 -15.20 -26.02
N LYS A 27 -10.20 -16.14 -26.96
CA LYS A 27 -10.01 -16.05 -28.43
C LYS A 27 -8.95 -15.08 -29.00
N ARG A 28 -7.89 -15.68 -29.54
CA ARG A 28 -7.02 -15.13 -30.60
C ARG A 28 -7.79 -14.89 -31.91
N MET A 29 -7.45 -13.82 -32.62
CA MET A 29 -7.43 -13.72 -34.09
C MET A 29 -6.39 -12.65 -34.55
N PRO A 30 -5.95 -12.63 -35.82
CA PRO A 30 -4.52 -12.78 -36.14
C PRO A 30 -3.80 -11.53 -36.65
N SER A 31 -2.48 -11.66 -36.70
CA SER A 31 -1.48 -10.81 -37.34
C SER A 31 -1.61 -10.71 -38.87
N LYS A 32 -1.35 -9.52 -39.41
CA LYS A 32 -0.50 -9.26 -40.61
C LYS A 32 -0.62 -7.78 -41.00
N LEU A 33 0.52 -7.10 -41.11
CA LEU A 33 0.93 -6.36 -42.32
C LEU A 33 2.35 -5.82 -42.11
N MET A 34 3.28 -6.44 -42.82
CA MET A 34 4.54 -5.82 -43.23
C MET A 34 4.24 -4.64 -44.15
N LEU A 35 5.12 -3.64 -44.19
CA LEU A 35 5.64 -3.02 -45.42
C LEU A 35 6.85 -2.13 -45.08
N ASN A 36 7.96 -2.49 -45.72
CA ASN A 36 9.03 -1.71 -46.34
C ASN A 36 9.96 -0.79 -45.52
N GLU A 37 11.22 -1.25 -45.47
CA GLU A 37 12.44 -0.46 -45.56
C GLU A 37 12.48 0.30 -46.90
N GLU A 38 12.89 1.57 -46.87
CA GLU A 38 13.80 2.14 -47.87
C GLU A 38 14.44 3.44 -47.34
N ASP A 39 15.67 3.65 -47.80
CA ASP A 39 16.70 4.57 -47.33
C ASP A 39 16.35 6.06 -47.46
N VAL A 40 16.79 6.88 -46.49
CA VAL A 40 17.21 8.26 -46.75
C VAL A 40 18.48 8.58 -45.96
N THR A 41 19.39 9.20 -46.69
CA THR A 41 20.82 9.40 -46.50
C THR A 41 21.21 10.51 -45.52
N ASN A 42 22.37 10.30 -44.87
CA ASN A 42 23.42 11.25 -44.50
C ASN A 42 23.08 12.75 -44.47
N GLU A 43 23.01 13.33 -43.26
CA GLU A 43 23.42 14.73 -43.04
C GLU A 43 24.31 14.87 -41.80
N GLU A 44 25.45 15.48 -42.09
CA GLU A 44 26.58 16.02 -41.35
C GLU A 44 26.50 16.16 -39.81
N VAL A 45 27.44 15.49 -39.15
CA VAL A 45 27.87 15.73 -37.77
C VAL A 45 28.73 16.99 -37.72
N VAL A 46 28.15 18.12 -37.29
CA VAL A 46 28.91 19.33 -36.95
C VAL A 46 29.49 19.18 -35.54
N ILE A 47 30.79 18.90 -35.47
CA ILE A 47 31.58 18.89 -34.23
C ILE A 47 31.82 20.35 -33.81
N ILE A 48 31.03 20.86 -32.86
CA ILE A 48 31.39 22.08 -32.14
C ILE A 48 32.21 21.70 -30.91
N LYS A 49 33.53 21.75 -31.05
CA LYS A 49 34.44 21.92 -29.92
C LYS A 49 34.19 23.31 -29.33
N LYS A 50 33.65 23.40 -28.12
CA LYS A 50 33.84 24.58 -27.27
C LYS A 50 34.50 24.17 -25.95
N THR A 51 35.65 24.78 -25.78
CA THR A 51 36.63 24.79 -24.70
C THR A 51 36.01 24.95 -23.32
N LYS A 52 36.53 24.16 -22.37
CA LYS A 52 36.48 24.44 -20.93
C LYS A 52 37.02 25.85 -20.66
N ASN A 53 36.24 26.68 -20.00
CA ASN A 53 36.76 27.75 -19.15
C ASN A 53 36.33 27.42 -17.73
N GLU A 54 37.30 26.96 -16.95
CA GLU A 54 37.29 27.02 -15.49
C GLU A 54 37.52 28.48 -15.10
N GLU A 55 36.46 29.19 -14.73
CA GLU A 55 36.59 30.37 -13.87
C GLU A 55 35.59 30.21 -12.73
N ALA A 56 36.12 29.77 -11.59
CA ALA A 56 35.48 29.94 -10.30
C ALA A 56 35.45 31.44 -9.99
N LEU A 57 34.30 32.08 -10.21
CA LEU A 57 34.02 33.40 -9.67
C LEU A 57 33.21 33.25 -8.38
N ASN A 58 33.88 33.53 -7.26
CA ASN A 58 33.25 34.01 -6.04
C ASN A 58 32.35 35.20 -6.38
N LYS A 59 31.03 34.99 -6.36
CA LYS A 59 30.04 36.06 -6.30
C LYS A 59 29.00 35.72 -5.24
N SER A 60 29.21 36.27 -4.06
CA SER A 60 28.13 36.62 -3.14
C SER A 60 27.37 37.79 -3.75
N ASP A 61 26.58 37.53 -4.80
CA ASP A 61 25.63 38.51 -5.31
C ASP A 61 24.33 38.36 -4.50
N ASP A 62 23.96 39.45 -3.84
CA ASP A 62 22.71 39.65 -3.08
C ASP A 62 21.52 39.06 -3.86
N LYS A 63 20.92 37.97 -3.34
CA LYS A 63 19.73 37.29 -3.92
C LYS A 63 18.47 38.15 -3.78
N LYS A 64 18.46 39.33 -4.40
CA LYS A 64 17.31 40.23 -4.42
C LYS A 64 16.46 39.93 -5.64
N ILE A 65 15.17 39.67 -5.41
CA ILE A 65 14.16 39.50 -6.45
C ILE A 65 14.20 40.73 -7.37
N LYS A 66 14.24 40.54 -8.69
CA LYS A 66 14.26 41.65 -9.64
C LYS A 66 12.96 42.46 -9.48
N PRO A 67 12.96 43.80 -9.67
CA PRO A 67 11.81 44.68 -9.39
C PRO A 67 10.48 44.34 -10.09
N HIS A 68 10.48 43.45 -11.10
CA HIS A 68 9.30 43.03 -11.85
C HIS A 68 9.07 41.51 -11.84
N GLU A 69 9.87 40.75 -11.09
CA GLU A 69 9.80 39.29 -11.06
C GLU A 69 8.87 38.82 -9.94
N THR A 70 7.90 37.98 -10.27
CA THR A 70 7.04 37.37 -9.25
C THR A 70 7.83 36.33 -8.45
N CYS A 71 7.48 36.12 -7.18
CA CYS A 71 8.10 35.06 -6.37
C CYS A 71 8.07 33.69 -7.05
N LYS A 72 6.97 33.35 -7.75
CA LYS A 72 6.84 32.08 -8.48
C LYS A 72 7.83 31.95 -9.63
N ALA A 73 8.08 33.03 -10.37
CA ALA A 73 9.07 33.05 -11.45
C ALA A 73 10.49 32.91 -10.88
N TRP A 74 10.81 33.68 -9.84
CA TRP A 74 12.11 33.65 -9.19
C TRP A 74 12.46 32.27 -8.63
N LEU A 75 11.51 31.61 -7.98
CA LEU A 75 11.70 30.25 -7.43
C LEU A 75 12.00 29.20 -8.51
N ARG A 76 11.47 29.37 -9.73
CA ARG A 76 11.74 28.48 -10.86
C ARG A 76 13.12 28.72 -11.44
N GLU A 77 13.49 29.97 -11.70
CA GLU A 77 14.79 30.34 -12.27
C GLU A 77 15.96 29.91 -11.36
N ASN A 78 15.79 30.01 -10.05
CA ASN A 78 16.85 29.74 -9.07
C ASN A 78 16.89 28.28 -8.57
N SER A 79 16.17 27.38 -9.22
CA SER A 79 16.07 25.97 -8.82
C SER A 79 16.13 24.98 -9.99
N ASP A 80 16.68 25.41 -11.13
CA ASP A 80 16.85 24.55 -12.29
C ASP A 80 18.12 23.70 -12.14
N PHE A 81 17.93 22.41 -11.84
CA PHE A 81 19.01 21.44 -11.73
C PHE A 81 18.69 20.19 -12.53
N LYS A 82 19.71 19.63 -13.17
CA LYS A 82 19.59 18.35 -13.86
C LYS A 82 19.54 17.21 -12.84
N LEU A 83 18.41 16.49 -12.80
CA LEU A 83 18.20 15.28 -12.01
C LEU A 83 18.30 14.02 -12.90
N ARG A 84 18.40 12.83 -12.29
CA ARG A 84 18.38 11.57 -13.04
C ARG A 84 17.07 11.43 -13.82
N ASN A 85 17.22 11.12 -15.10
CA ASN A 85 16.11 10.76 -15.97
C ASN A 85 15.90 9.25 -15.88
N PHE A 86 14.83 8.83 -15.16
CA PHE A 86 14.50 7.42 -14.97
C PHE A 86 13.96 6.72 -16.22
N GLN A 87 13.61 7.45 -17.28
CA GLN A 87 13.27 6.85 -18.58
C GLN A 87 14.53 6.33 -19.30
N LEU A 88 15.65 7.03 -19.15
CA LEU A 88 16.93 6.65 -19.75
C LEU A 88 17.77 5.77 -18.81
N ASN A 89 17.71 6.05 -17.52
CA ASN A 89 18.45 5.34 -16.48
C ASN A 89 17.45 4.86 -15.41
N PRO A 90 16.69 3.79 -15.67
CA PRO A 90 15.64 3.32 -14.77
C PRO A 90 16.20 2.84 -13.44
N ILE A 91 15.34 2.77 -12.42
CA ILE A 91 15.71 2.15 -11.15
C ILE A 91 15.98 0.66 -11.37
N ARG A 92 17.11 0.17 -10.85
CA ARG A 92 17.51 -1.24 -10.95
C ARG A 92 17.51 -1.90 -9.58
N ILE A 93 16.70 -2.95 -9.44
CA ILE A 93 16.63 -3.78 -8.24
C ILE A 93 17.25 -5.13 -8.57
N LYS A 94 18.35 -5.47 -7.88
CA LYS A 94 18.98 -6.78 -8.01
C LYS A 94 18.13 -7.84 -7.32
N GLY A 95 17.82 -8.92 -8.04
CA GLY A 95 16.95 -10.00 -7.59
C GLY A 95 15.70 -10.12 -8.46
N TYR A 96 14.88 -11.13 -8.16
CA TYR A 96 13.70 -11.46 -8.96
C TYR A 96 12.41 -11.18 -8.19
N PRO A 97 11.40 -10.59 -8.84
CA PRO A 97 10.10 -10.34 -8.22
C PRO A 97 9.44 -11.66 -7.81
N THR A 98 8.66 -11.61 -6.73
CA THR A 98 7.79 -12.72 -6.28
C THR A 98 6.74 -13.08 -7.34
N ASP A 99 6.07 -12.08 -7.92
CA ASP A 99 5.26 -12.23 -9.14
C ASP A 99 6.11 -12.46 -10.39
N LYS A 100 6.19 -13.72 -10.82
CA LYS A 100 6.90 -14.15 -12.03
C LYS A 100 6.22 -13.72 -13.33
N SER A 101 4.94 -13.32 -13.29
CA SER A 101 4.19 -12.94 -14.49
C SER A 101 4.64 -11.58 -15.04
N ASN A 102 5.25 -10.74 -14.20
CA ASN A 102 5.66 -9.36 -14.51
C ASN A 102 4.53 -8.45 -15.02
N ARG A 103 3.26 -8.87 -14.95
CA ARG A 103 2.10 -8.10 -15.44
C ARG A 103 1.82 -6.84 -14.62
N TRP A 104 2.37 -6.77 -13.41
CA TRP A 104 2.35 -5.55 -12.60
C TRP A 104 3.04 -4.37 -13.29
N LYS A 105 4.00 -4.63 -14.20
CA LYS A 105 4.71 -3.57 -14.95
C LYS A 105 3.76 -2.82 -15.88
N ASP A 106 2.80 -3.51 -16.48
CA ASP A 106 1.82 -2.94 -17.41
C ASP A 106 0.94 -1.86 -16.74
N HIS A 107 0.85 -1.90 -15.41
CA HIS A 107 0.03 -1.00 -14.59
C HIS A 107 0.88 -0.14 -13.65
N CYS A 108 2.21 -0.17 -13.78
CA CYS A 108 3.09 0.65 -12.96
C CYS A 108 3.37 1.98 -13.64
N SER A 109 3.12 3.09 -12.94
CA SER A 109 3.36 4.44 -13.46
C SER A 109 4.85 4.83 -13.48
N PHE A 110 5.75 3.94 -13.04
CA PHE A 110 7.16 4.22 -12.86
C PHE A 110 8.04 3.11 -13.44
N ILE A 111 9.10 3.51 -14.17
CA ILE A 111 9.99 2.55 -14.83
C ILE A 111 11.02 2.03 -13.83
N CYS A 112 11.04 0.70 -13.73
CA CYS A 112 11.86 -0.03 -12.78
C CYS A 112 12.15 -1.43 -13.31
N GLU A 113 13.40 -1.86 -13.16
CA GLU A 113 13.90 -3.13 -13.67
C GLU A 113 14.34 -4.04 -12.53
N PHE A 114 13.97 -5.31 -12.63
CA PHE A 114 14.45 -6.37 -11.76
C PHE A 114 15.34 -7.30 -12.58
N GLY A 115 16.45 -7.76 -12.01
CA GLY A 115 17.39 -8.62 -12.70
C GLY A 115 18.66 -8.88 -11.92
N ASP A 116 19.63 -9.52 -12.56
CA ASP A 116 20.98 -9.66 -12.00
C ASP A 116 21.87 -8.55 -12.57
N PHE A 117 21.91 -7.43 -11.85
CA PHE A 117 22.74 -6.28 -12.22
C PHE A 117 24.03 -6.27 -11.40
N GLU A 118 25.13 -5.84 -12.01
CA GLU A 118 26.37 -5.54 -11.28
C GLU A 118 26.21 -4.26 -10.45
N ASN A 119 25.63 -3.21 -11.05
CA ASN A 119 25.27 -1.96 -10.39
C ASN A 119 23.74 -1.85 -10.28
N SER A 120 23.23 -1.81 -9.05
CA SER A 120 21.81 -1.69 -8.73
C SER A 120 21.58 -0.62 -7.67
N ASP A 121 20.40 0.00 -7.70
CA ASP A 121 19.95 0.97 -6.70
C ASP A 121 19.46 0.26 -5.43
N ALA A 122 19.03 -1.00 -5.54
CA ALA A 122 18.64 -1.81 -4.39
C ALA A 122 18.85 -3.32 -4.62
N HIS A 123 18.87 -4.11 -3.55
CA HIS A 123 19.04 -5.56 -3.56
C HIS A 123 17.94 -6.26 -2.75
N LEU A 124 17.23 -7.20 -3.39
CA LEU A 124 16.17 -8.00 -2.78
C LEU A 124 16.72 -9.24 -2.07
N GLU A 125 16.26 -9.48 -0.83
CA GLU A 125 16.66 -10.58 0.05
C GLU A 125 18.17 -10.67 0.30
N SER A 126 18.85 -9.51 0.36
CA SER A 126 20.27 -9.45 0.66
C SER A 126 20.55 -8.80 2.00
N MET A 127 21.69 -9.14 2.58
CA MET A 127 22.30 -8.30 3.61
C MET A 127 22.75 -6.96 3.00
N PRO A 128 22.91 -5.91 3.80
CA PRO A 128 23.49 -4.66 3.32
C PRO A 128 24.84 -4.92 2.66
N THR A 129 25.04 -4.38 1.46
CA THR A 129 26.25 -4.64 0.66
C THR A 129 27.44 -3.80 1.11
N GLY A 130 27.26 -2.93 2.10
CA GLY A 130 28.24 -1.93 2.53
C GLY A 130 28.38 -0.73 1.58
N ASN A 131 27.73 -0.77 0.40
CA ASN A 131 27.62 0.37 -0.50
C ASN A 131 26.48 1.29 0.00
N PRO A 132 26.76 2.52 0.46
CA PRO A 132 25.73 3.44 0.96
C PRO A 132 24.76 3.93 -0.13
N GLU A 133 25.11 3.74 -1.41
CA GLU A 133 24.27 4.13 -2.54
C GLU A 133 23.23 3.06 -2.89
N SER A 134 23.43 1.81 -2.46
CA SER A 134 22.50 0.71 -2.78
C SER A 134 21.73 0.25 -1.55
N LEU A 135 20.40 0.26 -1.66
CA LEU A 135 19.49 -0.09 -0.58
C LEU A 135 19.33 -1.60 -0.43
N SER A 136 19.24 -2.10 0.79
CA SER A 136 18.93 -3.49 1.11
C SER A 136 17.43 -3.68 1.37
N ILE A 137 16.84 -4.73 0.81
CA ILE A 137 15.41 -5.02 0.92
C ILE A 137 15.20 -6.39 1.54
N ARG A 138 14.27 -6.47 2.49
CA ARG A 138 13.78 -7.73 3.04
C ARG A 138 12.29 -7.85 2.92
N MET A 139 11.82 -8.97 2.40
CA MET A 139 10.41 -9.24 2.17
C MET A 139 9.94 -10.50 2.90
N THR A 140 8.75 -10.43 3.48
CA THR A 140 8.00 -11.59 3.93
C THR A 140 6.52 -11.28 3.89
N MET A 141 5.67 -12.28 3.69
CA MET A 141 4.24 -12.16 4.03
C MET A 141 3.90 -13.02 5.25
N GLU A 142 4.87 -13.73 5.81
CA GLU A 142 4.70 -14.54 7.00
C GLU A 142 4.67 -13.68 8.26
N SER A 143 3.88 -14.12 9.24
CA SER A 143 3.79 -13.50 10.56
C SER A 143 5.15 -13.45 11.27
N VAL A 144 5.55 -12.27 11.73
CA VAL A 144 6.76 -12.04 12.53
C VAL A 144 6.66 -12.73 13.89
N THR A 145 5.46 -12.88 14.46
CA THR A 145 5.26 -13.66 15.69
C THR A 145 5.71 -15.11 15.52
N ASN A 146 5.49 -15.71 14.34
CA ASN A 146 5.97 -17.07 14.04
C ASN A 146 7.39 -17.10 13.48
N TYR A 147 7.82 -16.03 12.82
CA TYR A 147 9.15 -15.90 12.20
C TYR A 147 9.84 -14.59 12.63
N PRO A 148 10.34 -14.51 13.88
CA PRO A 148 10.85 -13.26 14.44
C PRO A 148 12.03 -12.64 13.68
N HIS A 149 12.75 -13.42 12.88
CA HIS A 149 13.87 -12.93 12.08
C HIS A 149 13.47 -11.97 10.95
N TYR A 150 12.19 -11.93 10.59
CA TYR A 150 11.64 -10.94 9.67
C TYR A 150 11.09 -9.68 10.36
N GLY A 151 11.23 -9.58 11.68
CA GLY A 151 10.73 -8.44 12.45
C GLY A 151 11.54 -7.16 12.22
N LYS A 152 10.84 -6.02 12.34
CA LYS A 152 11.39 -4.68 12.18
C LYS A 152 12.60 -4.42 13.08
N GLN A 153 12.56 -4.85 14.34
CA GLN A 153 13.67 -4.69 15.28
C GLN A 153 14.96 -5.34 14.78
N LEU A 154 14.88 -6.59 14.29
CA LEU A 154 16.06 -7.30 13.80
C LEU A 154 16.51 -6.77 12.43
N ALA A 155 15.57 -6.41 11.55
CA ALA A 155 15.88 -5.75 10.28
C ALA A 155 16.69 -4.47 10.51
N ASN A 156 16.25 -3.61 11.43
CA ASN A 156 16.97 -2.40 11.82
C ASN A 156 18.36 -2.72 12.40
N ALA A 157 18.46 -3.69 13.30
CA ALA A 157 19.74 -4.10 13.90
C ALA A 157 20.73 -4.65 12.85
N GLN A 158 20.22 -5.20 11.75
CA GLN A 158 21.02 -5.70 10.63
C GLN A 158 21.29 -4.65 9.56
N GLY A 159 20.82 -3.41 9.74
CA GLY A 159 21.00 -2.32 8.79
C GLY A 159 20.17 -2.44 7.51
N ILE A 160 19.00 -3.10 7.57
CA ILE A 160 18.10 -3.20 6.42
C ILE A 160 17.41 -1.86 6.16
N ASP A 161 17.48 -1.39 4.92
CA ASP A 161 16.92 -0.10 4.52
C ASP A 161 15.41 -0.16 4.26
N ILE A 162 14.94 -1.24 3.63
CA ILE A 162 13.55 -1.39 3.20
C ILE A 162 12.98 -2.72 3.71
N LEU A 163 12.00 -2.63 4.61
CA LEU A 163 11.19 -3.77 5.02
C LEU A 163 9.89 -3.83 4.19
N MET A 164 9.58 -5.03 3.70
CA MET A 164 8.36 -5.36 2.99
C MET A 164 7.62 -6.48 3.73
N ASN A 165 6.63 -6.14 4.53
CA ASN A 165 5.81 -7.13 5.24
C ASN A 165 4.36 -6.68 5.39
N THR A 166 3.54 -7.44 6.12
CA THR A 166 2.12 -7.10 6.31
C THR A 166 1.90 -5.85 7.14
N HIS A 167 2.90 -5.41 7.93
CA HIS A 167 2.77 -4.25 8.82
C HIS A 167 2.67 -2.97 8.00
N LEU A 168 1.68 -2.14 8.32
CA LEU A 168 1.48 -0.85 7.68
C LEU A 168 2.59 0.15 8.05
N ASP A 169 3.38 -0.15 9.08
CA ASP A 169 4.53 0.64 9.52
C ASP A 169 5.86 0.28 8.81
N SER A 170 5.83 -0.69 7.89
CA SER A 170 6.95 -1.04 7.03
C SER A 170 7.11 -0.01 5.90
N GLN A 171 8.33 0.08 5.33
CA GLN A 171 8.60 1.03 4.25
C GLN A 171 7.72 0.78 3.03
N VAL A 172 7.43 -0.50 2.74
CA VAL A 172 6.59 -0.92 1.63
C VAL A 172 5.68 -2.07 2.08
N PRO A 173 4.46 -1.79 2.58
CA PRO A 173 3.58 -2.84 3.07
C PRO A 173 3.12 -3.80 1.97
N VAL A 174 2.91 -5.05 2.35
CA VAL A 174 2.49 -6.17 1.48
C VAL A 174 1.28 -6.87 2.12
N PRO A 175 0.10 -6.23 2.10
CA PRO A 175 -1.09 -6.79 2.72
C PRO A 175 -1.74 -7.90 1.88
N TYR A 176 -2.61 -8.70 2.49
CA TYR A 176 -3.38 -9.78 1.85
C TYR A 176 -4.71 -9.30 1.24
N PHE A 177 -4.79 -8.02 0.83
CA PHE A 177 -5.94 -7.47 0.12
C PHE A 177 -5.50 -6.84 -1.21
N SER A 178 -6.36 -6.97 -2.23
CA SER A 178 -6.24 -6.29 -3.52
C SER A 178 -7.60 -6.16 -4.19
N TRP A 179 -7.82 -5.05 -4.88
CA TRP A 179 -8.98 -4.83 -5.76
C TRP A 179 -9.05 -5.83 -6.92
N ALA A 180 -7.92 -6.42 -7.33
CA ALA A 180 -7.88 -7.44 -8.39
C ALA A 180 -8.42 -8.80 -7.90
N GLU A 181 -8.32 -9.08 -6.61
CA GLU A 181 -8.70 -10.37 -6.00
C GLU A 181 -10.06 -10.31 -5.32
N TYR A 182 -10.39 -9.17 -4.71
CA TYR A 182 -11.56 -9.03 -3.85
C TYR A 182 -12.55 -8.01 -4.40
N ASP A 183 -13.71 -8.52 -4.81
CA ASP A 183 -14.87 -7.69 -5.06
C ASP A 183 -15.58 -7.38 -3.74
N PHE A 184 -15.07 -6.37 -3.01
CA PHE A 184 -15.65 -5.97 -1.72
C PHE A 184 -17.13 -5.56 -1.84
N MET A 185 -17.56 -5.09 -3.00
CA MET A 185 -18.94 -4.67 -3.24
C MET A 185 -19.84 -5.78 -3.79
N LYS A 186 -19.32 -7.01 -3.91
CA LYS A 186 -20.13 -8.20 -4.21
C LYS A 186 -21.34 -8.23 -3.25
N PRO A 187 -22.58 -8.20 -3.76
CA PRO A 187 -23.76 -8.16 -2.93
C PRO A 187 -23.82 -9.36 -1.98
N ALA A 188 -24.24 -9.11 -0.73
CA ALA A 188 -24.56 -10.18 0.19
C ALA A 188 -25.80 -10.94 -0.30
N VAL A 189 -25.85 -12.23 -0.02
CA VAL A 189 -27.02 -13.08 -0.30
C VAL A 189 -27.69 -13.46 1.00
N ASP A 190 -28.99 -13.75 0.93
CA ASP A 190 -29.72 -14.29 2.07
C ASP A 190 -29.08 -15.62 2.55
N LYS A 191 -28.89 -15.71 3.86
CA LYS A 191 -28.22 -16.84 4.50
C LYS A 191 -29.22 -17.97 4.70
N LYS A 192 -28.96 -19.12 4.07
CA LYS A 192 -29.92 -20.23 3.96
C LYS A 192 -29.75 -21.30 5.03
N LEU A 193 -28.61 -21.30 5.73
CA LEU A 193 -28.27 -22.38 6.66
C LEU A 193 -28.69 -22.05 8.10
N PRO A 194 -29.25 -23.02 8.85
CA PRO A 194 -29.54 -22.86 10.28
C PRO A 194 -28.27 -22.94 11.13
N VAL A 195 -27.15 -23.42 10.58
CA VAL A 195 -25.85 -23.47 11.25
C VAL A 195 -25.25 -22.06 11.30
N MET A 196 -24.74 -21.65 12.45
CA MET A 196 -24.33 -20.27 12.69
C MET A 196 -23.05 -19.91 11.93
N ALA A 197 -22.02 -20.74 12.05
CA ALA A 197 -20.67 -20.38 11.62
C ALA A 197 -19.98 -21.46 10.76
N SER A 198 -19.12 -21.01 9.86
CA SER A 198 -18.19 -21.85 9.10
C SER A 198 -16.74 -21.62 9.54
N ALA A 199 -15.92 -22.66 9.50
CA ALA A 199 -14.48 -22.58 9.77
C ALA A 199 -13.67 -23.38 8.72
N PHE A 200 -12.55 -22.80 8.27
CA PHE A 200 -11.63 -23.42 7.30
C PHE A 200 -10.21 -23.39 7.85
N ILE A 201 -9.94 -24.19 8.89
CA ILE A 201 -8.66 -24.19 9.62
C ILE A 201 -7.96 -25.52 9.45
N SER A 202 -6.76 -25.49 8.85
CA SER A 202 -5.98 -26.70 8.54
C SER A 202 -4.60 -26.76 9.20
N ASN A 203 -4.15 -25.68 9.84
CA ASN A 203 -2.93 -25.67 10.65
C ASN A 203 -3.29 -25.82 12.14
N CYS A 204 -3.17 -27.01 12.72
CA CYS A 204 -3.65 -27.24 14.09
C CYS A 204 -2.61 -26.86 15.16
N GLY A 205 -1.36 -26.58 14.77
CA GLY A 205 -0.25 -26.18 15.66
C GLY A 205 0.02 -24.68 15.66
N ALA A 206 -1.01 -23.87 15.45
CA ALA A 206 -0.90 -22.41 15.47
C ALA A 206 -0.60 -21.89 16.90
N SER A 207 0.15 -20.79 16.99
CA SER A 207 0.52 -20.14 18.26
C SER A 207 -0.63 -19.33 18.88
N SER A 208 -1.66 -18.99 18.10
CA SER A 208 -2.90 -18.35 18.57
C SER A 208 -3.77 -19.27 19.45
N PHE A 209 -4.72 -18.70 20.19
CA PHE A 209 -5.73 -19.44 20.97
C PHE A 209 -6.94 -19.93 20.13
N ARG A 210 -6.85 -19.94 18.80
CA ARG A 210 -8.02 -20.13 17.91
C ARG A 210 -8.77 -21.45 18.06
N LEU A 211 -8.05 -22.56 18.28
CA LEU A 211 -8.71 -23.87 18.41
C LEU A 211 -9.45 -23.96 19.74
N LYS A 212 -8.84 -23.41 20.80
CA LYS A 212 -9.47 -23.29 22.10
C LYS A 212 -10.72 -22.40 22.03
N ALA A 213 -10.66 -21.29 21.29
CA ALA A 213 -11.83 -20.46 21.05
C ALA A 213 -12.96 -21.22 20.32
N MET A 214 -12.66 -22.04 19.31
CA MET A 214 -13.67 -22.86 18.62
C MET A 214 -14.34 -23.87 19.56
N GLU A 215 -13.57 -24.54 20.42
CA GLU A 215 -14.10 -25.45 21.44
C GLU A 215 -15.04 -24.71 22.40
N GLU A 216 -14.61 -23.57 22.93
CA GLU A 216 -15.40 -22.80 23.89
C GLU A 216 -16.64 -22.17 23.25
N LEU A 217 -16.58 -21.72 21.99
CA LEU A 217 -17.76 -21.29 21.23
C LEU A 217 -18.77 -22.43 21.07
N SER A 218 -18.29 -23.63 20.75
CA SER A 218 -19.13 -24.83 20.64
C SER A 218 -19.81 -25.16 21.98
N LYS A 219 -19.06 -25.12 23.08
CA LYS A 219 -19.60 -25.31 24.44
C LYS A 219 -20.62 -24.25 24.83
N ASN A 220 -20.43 -23.02 24.35
CA ASN A 220 -21.40 -21.94 24.51
C ASN A 220 -22.55 -22.01 23.49
N GLY A 221 -22.74 -23.14 22.81
CA GLY A 221 -23.91 -23.40 21.96
C GLY A 221 -23.89 -22.71 20.59
N ILE A 222 -22.71 -22.39 20.07
CA ILE A 222 -22.53 -21.96 18.69
C ILE A 222 -22.31 -23.19 17.81
N SER A 223 -23.16 -23.39 16.82
CA SER A 223 -22.98 -24.47 15.84
C SER A 223 -21.95 -24.06 14.79
N ILE A 224 -20.90 -24.87 14.65
CA ILE A 224 -19.76 -24.61 13.76
C ILE A 224 -19.59 -25.80 12.82
N ASP A 225 -19.71 -25.54 11.51
CA ASP A 225 -19.26 -26.48 10.48
C ASP A 225 -17.79 -26.20 10.16
N SER A 226 -16.91 -27.14 10.51
CA SER A 226 -15.48 -27.05 10.22
C SER A 226 -15.12 -27.92 9.01
N PHE A 227 -14.60 -27.26 7.98
CA PHE A 227 -14.21 -27.86 6.71
C PHE A 227 -12.71 -28.10 6.58
N GLY A 228 -11.92 -27.51 7.48
CA GLY A 228 -10.48 -27.72 7.53
C GLY A 228 -10.10 -29.04 8.20
N ARG A 229 -8.80 -29.33 8.29
CA ARG A 229 -8.30 -30.52 9.00
C ARG A 229 -8.55 -30.47 10.51
N CYS A 230 -8.59 -29.28 11.10
CA CYS A 230 -8.73 -29.12 12.54
C CYS A 230 -10.21 -29.11 12.93
N MET A 231 -10.57 -29.91 13.93
CA MET A 231 -11.96 -30.07 14.40
C MET A 231 -12.94 -30.39 13.25
N HIS A 232 -12.48 -31.12 12.23
CA HIS A 232 -13.24 -31.40 11.02
C HIS A 232 -14.61 -32.00 11.34
N SER A 233 -15.68 -31.43 10.77
CA SER A 233 -17.05 -31.91 10.95
C SER A 233 -17.84 -32.02 9.65
N LYS A 234 -17.35 -31.47 8.54
CA LYS A 234 -18.08 -31.44 7.27
C LYS A 234 -17.15 -31.32 6.06
N ASP A 235 -17.52 -31.99 4.98
CA ASP A 235 -16.88 -31.82 3.67
C ASP A 235 -17.54 -30.71 2.86
N ALA A 236 -16.72 -29.88 2.20
CA ALA A 236 -17.20 -28.84 1.31
C ALA A 236 -17.66 -29.46 -0.01
N LYS A 237 -18.91 -29.20 -0.41
CA LYS A 237 -19.49 -29.67 -1.68
C LYS A 237 -19.26 -28.72 -2.85
N SER A 238 -18.69 -27.55 -2.57
CA SER A 238 -18.46 -26.44 -3.50
C SER A 238 -17.14 -25.76 -3.16
N SER A 239 -16.80 -24.69 -3.89
CA SER A 239 -15.63 -23.88 -3.55
C SER A 239 -15.70 -23.34 -2.11
N LYS A 240 -14.55 -22.99 -1.54
CA LYS A 240 -14.48 -22.35 -0.21
C LYS A 240 -15.38 -21.12 -0.15
N SER A 241 -15.26 -20.24 -1.15
CA SER A 241 -16.06 -19.01 -1.27
C SER A 241 -17.57 -19.28 -1.31
N ASP A 242 -18.02 -20.21 -2.16
CA ASP A 242 -19.44 -20.56 -2.24
C ASP A 242 -19.95 -21.17 -0.93
N THR A 243 -19.10 -21.91 -0.22
CA THR A 243 -19.45 -22.50 1.07
C THR A 243 -19.64 -21.40 2.11
N ILE A 244 -18.64 -20.52 2.28
CA ILE A 244 -18.64 -19.40 3.24
C ILE A 244 -19.87 -18.51 3.05
N ARG A 245 -20.21 -18.19 1.80
CA ARG A 245 -21.34 -17.35 1.43
C ARG A 245 -22.68 -17.75 2.06
N ASN A 246 -22.88 -19.04 2.36
CA ASN A 246 -24.14 -19.55 2.90
C ASN A 246 -24.29 -19.41 4.42
N TYR A 247 -23.24 -19.03 5.15
CA TYR A 247 -23.25 -18.87 6.61
C TYR A 247 -23.43 -17.41 7.01
N LYS A 248 -24.05 -17.17 8.17
CA LYS A 248 -24.12 -15.84 8.77
C LYS A 248 -22.75 -15.36 9.27
N PHE A 249 -21.98 -16.31 9.83
CA PHE A 249 -20.64 -16.04 10.38
C PHE A 249 -19.56 -16.89 9.73
N HIS A 250 -18.37 -16.33 9.58
CA HIS A 250 -17.15 -17.06 9.24
C HIS A 250 -16.10 -16.83 10.31
N LEU A 251 -15.50 -17.91 10.83
CA LEU A 251 -14.42 -17.84 11.82
C LEU A 251 -13.10 -17.53 11.10
N ALA A 252 -12.81 -16.24 10.95
CA ALA A 252 -11.60 -15.72 10.33
C ALA A 252 -10.43 -15.70 11.34
N PHE A 253 -10.03 -16.89 11.82
CA PHE A 253 -9.03 -17.01 12.88
C PHE A 253 -7.61 -17.22 12.32
N GLU A 254 -6.74 -16.27 12.59
CA GLU A 254 -5.34 -16.27 12.15
C GLU A 254 -4.47 -17.28 12.91
N ASN A 255 -3.32 -17.61 12.33
CA ASN A 255 -2.37 -18.54 12.94
C ASN A 255 -1.64 -17.95 14.17
N SER A 256 -1.57 -16.62 14.26
CA SER A 256 -0.84 -15.86 15.25
C SER A 256 -1.57 -14.55 15.52
N ILE A 257 -1.25 -13.92 16.66
CA ILE A 257 -1.77 -12.61 17.05
C ILE A 257 -0.66 -11.60 16.76
N GLU A 258 -0.93 -10.68 15.82
CA GLU A 258 0.08 -9.74 15.34
C GLU A 258 -0.59 -8.53 14.67
N GLU A 259 -0.08 -7.35 14.97
CA GLU A 259 -0.51 -6.10 14.35
C GLU A 259 -0.49 -6.20 12.82
N ASP A 260 -1.55 -5.73 12.16
CA ASP A 260 -1.74 -5.76 10.70
C ASP A 260 -1.64 -7.12 9.99
N TYR A 261 -1.47 -8.22 10.71
CA TYR A 261 -1.51 -9.56 10.13
C TYR A 261 -2.97 -9.98 9.91
N VAL A 262 -3.57 -9.40 8.86
CA VAL A 262 -4.95 -9.65 8.42
C VAL A 262 -4.90 -10.31 7.05
N THR A 263 -5.33 -11.58 6.97
CA THR A 263 -5.12 -12.40 5.77
C THR A 263 -6.39 -12.62 4.94
N GLU A 264 -6.32 -13.52 3.95
CA GLU A 264 -7.45 -13.90 3.09
C GLU A 264 -8.68 -14.36 3.89
N LYS A 265 -8.50 -14.88 5.11
CA LYS A 265 -9.60 -15.37 5.97
C LYS A 265 -10.60 -14.25 6.28
N TYR A 266 -10.08 -13.07 6.58
CA TYR A 266 -10.89 -11.89 6.85
C TYR A 266 -11.53 -11.35 5.57
N PHE A 267 -10.72 -11.10 4.53
CA PHE A 267 -11.23 -10.48 3.29
C PHE A 267 -12.20 -11.37 2.52
N GLN A 268 -12.03 -12.70 2.53
CA GLN A 268 -13.00 -13.64 1.97
C GLN A 268 -14.36 -13.56 2.68
N SER A 269 -14.37 -13.28 4.00
CA SER A 269 -15.61 -13.07 4.74
C SER A 269 -16.35 -11.84 4.23
N LEU A 270 -15.62 -10.73 4.11
CA LEU A 270 -16.17 -9.47 3.61
C LEU A 270 -16.73 -9.66 2.19
N VAL A 271 -15.95 -10.25 1.27
CA VAL A 271 -16.38 -10.46 -0.12
C VAL A 271 -17.63 -11.33 -0.21
N GLU A 272 -17.71 -12.42 0.56
CA GLU A 272 -18.88 -13.30 0.53
C GLU A 272 -20.08 -12.81 1.35
N GLY A 273 -19.99 -11.58 1.88
CA GLY A 273 -21.07 -10.93 2.62
C GLY A 273 -21.46 -11.72 3.85
N THR A 274 -20.49 -12.28 4.56
CA THR A 274 -20.66 -12.93 5.87
C THR A 274 -19.97 -12.09 6.94
N VAL A 275 -20.50 -12.06 8.14
CA VAL A 275 -19.88 -11.33 9.25
C VAL A 275 -18.64 -12.11 9.72
N PRO A 276 -17.43 -11.53 9.69
CA PRO A 276 -16.25 -12.20 10.20
C PRO A 276 -16.24 -12.18 11.73
N VAL A 277 -15.96 -13.33 12.33
CA VAL A 277 -15.56 -13.47 13.73
C VAL A 277 -14.05 -13.63 13.75
N VAL A 278 -13.33 -12.69 14.37
CA VAL A 278 -11.89 -12.52 14.14
C VAL A 278 -11.09 -12.82 15.41
N ILE A 279 -10.02 -13.60 15.24
CA ILE A 279 -8.90 -13.75 16.18
C ILE A 279 -7.64 -13.53 15.34
N GLY A 280 -6.75 -12.65 15.76
CA GLY A 280 -5.52 -12.37 15.01
C GLY A 280 -5.01 -10.98 15.31
N SER A 281 -5.23 -10.04 14.39
CA SER A 281 -4.73 -8.68 14.53
C SER A 281 -5.38 -7.89 15.67
N PRO A 282 -4.63 -7.40 16.68
CA PRO A 282 -5.20 -6.62 17.78
C PRO A 282 -5.88 -5.33 17.32
N ASN A 283 -5.42 -4.75 16.20
CA ASN A 283 -5.97 -3.54 15.60
C ASN A 283 -6.94 -3.83 14.44
N ILE A 284 -7.61 -5.00 14.42
CA ILE A 284 -8.54 -5.39 13.34
C ILE A 284 -9.64 -4.35 13.07
N LYS A 285 -10.01 -3.52 14.06
CA LYS A 285 -10.96 -2.41 13.89
C LYS A 285 -10.55 -1.40 12.82
N ASP A 286 -9.25 -1.30 12.52
CA ASP A 286 -8.75 -0.47 11.44
C ASP A 286 -9.11 -0.98 10.04
N TYR A 287 -9.49 -2.25 9.95
CA TYR A 287 -9.84 -2.97 8.73
C TYR A 287 -11.36 -3.14 8.56
N GLU A 288 -12.18 -2.57 9.44
CA GLU A 288 -13.64 -2.64 9.36
C GLU A 288 -14.17 -1.78 8.19
N PRO A 289 -14.99 -2.35 7.27
CA PRO A 289 -15.69 -1.54 6.27
C PRO A 289 -16.61 -0.48 6.88
N GLN A 290 -17.20 -0.79 8.02
CA GLN A 290 -18.08 0.08 8.81
C GLN A 290 -17.95 -0.30 10.29
N ASP A 291 -18.10 0.66 11.19
CA ASP A 291 -18.10 0.40 12.63
C ASP A 291 -19.15 -0.66 13.00
N GLY A 292 -18.72 -1.72 13.69
CA GLY A 292 -19.61 -2.81 14.10
C GLY A 292 -19.94 -3.82 13.00
N SER A 293 -19.16 -3.85 11.92
CA SER A 293 -19.32 -4.84 10.83
C SER A 293 -18.64 -6.18 11.11
N ILE A 294 -17.89 -6.30 12.22
CA ILE A 294 -17.14 -7.51 12.60
C ILE A 294 -17.42 -7.89 14.06
N ILE A 295 -17.03 -9.11 14.44
CA ILE A 295 -16.98 -9.56 15.83
C ILE A 295 -15.52 -9.89 16.18
N HIS A 296 -14.88 -9.06 17.00
CA HIS A 296 -13.49 -9.29 17.43
C HIS A 296 -13.46 -10.10 18.74
N VAL A 297 -12.59 -11.11 18.77
CA VAL A 297 -12.32 -11.94 19.95
C VAL A 297 -10.88 -11.71 20.37
N GLU A 298 -10.67 -10.90 21.41
CA GLU A 298 -9.35 -10.51 21.90
C GLU A 298 -8.73 -11.59 22.78
N ASN A 299 -9.55 -12.33 23.53
CA ASN A 299 -9.13 -13.37 24.46
C ASN A 299 -10.24 -14.41 24.71
N LEU A 300 -9.93 -15.45 25.48
CA LEU A 300 -10.86 -16.55 25.76
C LEU A 300 -11.98 -16.13 26.72
N GLU A 301 -11.74 -15.15 27.59
CA GLU A 301 -12.71 -14.64 28.56
C GLU A 301 -13.92 -13.98 27.89
N GLN A 302 -13.74 -13.44 26.67
CA GLN A 302 -14.81 -12.84 25.87
C GLN A 302 -15.73 -13.85 25.18
N ILE A 303 -15.36 -15.14 25.09
CA ILE A 303 -16.12 -16.14 24.32
C ILE A 303 -17.60 -16.25 24.74
N PRO A 304 -17.98 -16.23 26.03
CA PRO A 304 -19.40 -16.27 26.41
C PRO A 304 -20.19 -15.07 25.89
N GLN A 305 -19.58 -13.87 25.90
CA GLN A 305 -20.20 -12.63 25.42
C GLN A 305 -20.33 -12.65 23.89
N VAL A 306 -19.27 -13.09 23.20
CA VAL A 306 -19.26 -13.28 21.74
C VAL A 306 -20.32 -14.28 21.31
N ALA A 307 -20.43 -15.41 22.01
CA ALA A 307 -21.47 -16.41 21.73
C ALA A 307 -22.88 -15.85 21.95
N ALA A 308 -23.10 -15.07 23.01
CA ALA A 308 -24.37 -14.40 23.25
C ALA A 308 -24.73 -13.41 22.12
N GLN A 309 -23.75 -12.62 21.66
CA GLN A 309 -23.93 -11.70 20.53
C GLN A 309 -24.28 -12.45 19.24
N MET A 310 -23.54 -13.52 18.90
CA MET A 310 -23.81 -14.35 17.72
C MET A 310 -25.22 -14.95 17.76
N LYS A 311 -25.67 -15.45 18.91
CA LYS A 311 -27.04 -15.96 19.08
C LYS A 311 -28.10 -14.87 18.93
N SER A 312 -27.86 -13.67 19.46
CA SER A 312 -28.76 -12.54 19.30
C SER A 312 -28.95 -12.19 17.82
N LEU A 313 -27.85 -12.08 17.07
CA LEU A 313 -27.84 -11.81 15.63
C LEU A 313 -28.42 -12.95 14.78
N MET A 314 -28.36 -14.20 15.25
CA MET A 314 -29.06 -15.30 14.60
C MET A 314 -30.58 -15.12 14.68
N ASN A 315 -31.08 -14.61 15.81
CA ASN A 315 -32.51 -14.45 16.08
C ASN A 315 -33.09 -13.11 15.57
N ASP A 316 -32.24 -12.11 15.33
CA ASP A 316 -32.64 -10.80 14.80
C ASP A 316 -31.99 -10.53 13.44
N GLU A 317 -32.77 -10.75 12.38
CA GLU A 317 -32.34 -10.52 11.00
C GLU A 317 -32.07 -9.05 10.70
N SER A 318 -32.76 -8.13 11.38
CA SER A 318 -32.57 -6.68 11.20
C SER A 318 -31.20 -6.26 11.77
N GLU A 319 -30.87 -6.68 12.98
CA GLU A 319 -29.55 -6.41 13.58
C GLU A 319 -28.41 -7.09 12.81
N TYR A 320 -28.61 -8.32 12.32
CA TYR A 320 -27.62 -8.96 11.45
C TYR A 320 -27.38 -8.18 10.15
N LYS A 321 -28.45 -7.73 9.48
CA LYS A 321 -28.34 -6.94 8.25
C LYS A 321 -27.63 -5.60 8.46
N LYS A 322 -27.75 -4.98 9.64
CA LYS A 322 -26.99 -3.76 9.98
C LYS A 322 -25.48 -3.97 9.92
N MET A 323 -24.97 -5.13 10.32
CA MET A 323 -23.53 -5.44 10.23
C MET A 323 -23.01 -5.50 8.79
N LEU A 324 -23.89 -5.73 7.81
CA LEU A 324 -23.58 -5.81 6.39
C LEU A 324 -24.10 -4.59 5.60
N GLU A 325 -24.56 -3.54 6.27
CA GLU A 325 -25.21 -2.40 5.62
C GLU A 325 -24.28 -1.69 4.62
N TRP A 326 -22.99 -1.64 4.91
CA TRP A 326 -21.92 -1.16 4.03
C TRP A 326 -21.90 -1.82 2.65
N LYS A 327 -22.42 -3.04 2.49
CA LYS A 327 -22.56 -3.69 1.18
C LYS A 327 -23.49 -2.94 0.24
N SER A 328 -24.46 -2.22 0.81
CA SER A 328 -25.43 -1.43 0.07
C SER A 328 -25.12 0.06 0.11
N LYS A 329 -24.63 0.59 1.24
CA LYS A 329 -24.34 2.03 1.38
C LYS A 329 -22.94 2.44 0.89
N GLY A 330 -22.06 1.47 0.67
CA GLY A 330 -20.63 1.71 0.50
C GLY A 330 -19.86 1.61 1.84
N PRO A 331 -18.58 1.22 1.81
CA PRO A 331 -17.73 1.22 2.98
C PRO A 331 -17.33 2.65 3.39
N SER A 332 -16.78 2.78 4.59
CA SER A 332 -16.21 4.03 5.09
C SER A 332 -15.03 4.52 4.23
N THR A 333 -14.82 5.84 4.22
CA THR A 333 -13.64 6.45 3.56
C THR A 333 -12.33 5.94 4.16
N LYS A 334 -12.31 5.65 5.47
CA LYS A 334 -11.20 5.02 6.19
C LYS A 334 -10.84 3.66 5.58
N PHE A 335 -11.84 2.80 5.38
CA PHE A 335 -11.63 1.49 4.75
C PHE A 335 -11.14 1.63 3.31
N LEU A 336 -11.73 2.55 2.53
CA LEU A 336 -11.30 2.81 1.15
C LEU A 336 -9.85 3.30 1.08
N ALA A 337 -9.47 4.26 1.92
CA ALA A 337 -8.10 4.76 2.01
C ALA A 337 -7.09 3.66 2.37
N LEU A 338 -7.50 2.67 3.17
CA LEU A 338 -6.70 1.48 3.47
C LEU A 338 -6.57 0.55 2.26
N VAL A 339 -7.69 0.13 1.67
CA VAL A 339 -7.65 -0.87 0.59
C VAL A 339 -7.08 -0.32 -0.71
N ASP A 340 -7.13 1.00 -0.91
CA ASP A 340 -6.55 1.68 -2.06
C ASP A 340 -5.03 1.63 -2.12
N LEU A 341 -4.36 1.33 -1.00
CA LEU A 341 -2.94 0.96 -1.04
C LEU A 341 -2.66 -0.11 -2.10
N ALA A 342 -3.59 -1.06 -2.26
CA ALA A 342 -3.44 -2.20 -3.16
C ALA A 342 -3.87 -1.92 -4.61
N VAL A 343 -4.26 -0.69 -4.96
CA VAL A 343 -4.43 -0.26 -6.36
C VAL A 343 -3.10 -0.38 -7.12
N VAL A 344 -2.01 -0.03 -6.45
CA VAL A 344 -0.65 -0.15 -7.01
C VAL A 344 -0.04 -1.43 -6.51
N HIS A 345 0.40 -2.32 -7.39
CA HIS A 345 1.02 -3.59 -6.99
C HIS A 345 2.24 -3.36 -6.07
N SER A 346 2.47 -4.27 -5.10
CA SER A 346 3.54 -4.12 -4.08
C SER A 346 4.93 -3.90 -4.67
N GLN A 347 5.22 -4.53 -5.81
CA GLN A 347 6.50 -4.36 -6.51
C GLN A 347 6.62 -2.98 -7.19
N CYS A 348 5.51 -2.45 -7.71
CA CYS A 348 5.50 -1.08 -8.21
C CYS A 348 5.66 -0.08 -7.04
N ARG A 349 5.03 -0.33 -5.89
CA ARG A 349 5.24 0.48 -4.67
C ARG A 349 6.70 0.45 -4.21
N LEU A 350 7.36 -0.71 -4.27
CA LEU A 350 8.80 -0.83 -4.01
C LEU A 350 9.61 0.04 -4.96
N CYS A 351 9.35 -0.04 -6.27
CA CYS A 351 10.02 0.78 -7.25
C CYS A 351 9.82 2.28 -7.01
N ILE A 352 8.58 2.70 -6.72
CA ILE A 352 8.26 4.10 -6.36
C ILE A 352 9.03 4.50 -5.11
N HIS A 353 9.10 3.65 -4.09
CA HIS A 353 9.83 3.93 -2.86
C HIS A 353 11.33 4.12 -3.12
N VAL A 354 11.99 3.18 -3.79
CA VAL A 354 13.41 3.28 -4.14
C VAL A 354 13.67 4.52 -5.01
N GLY A 355 12.88 4.74 -6.05
CA GLY A 355 12.99 5.91 -6.91
C GLY A 355 12.80 7.23 -6.14
N THR A 356 11.85 7.27 -5.19
CA THR A 356 11.62 8.44 -4.35
C THR A 356 12.82 8.71 -3.46
N THR A 357 13.37 7.67 -2.82
CA THR A 357 14.57 7.79 -1.98
C THR A 357 15.76 8.33 -2.78
N VAL A 358 16.00 7.82 -3.99
CA VAL A 358 17.05 8.33 -4.88
C VAL A 358 16.79 9.79 -5.28
N ARG A 359 15.57 10.09 -5.74
CA ARG A 359 15.19 11.44 -6.19
C ARG A 359 15.32 12.49 -5.07
N LEU A 360 14.85 12.18 -3.86
CA LEU A 360 14.93 13.11 -2.73
C LEU A 360 16.37 13.31 -2.27
N LYS A 361 17.21 12.27 -2.30
CA LYS A 361 18.66 12.40 -2.06
C LYS A 361 19.31 13.32 -3.10
N GLU A 362 19.01 13.15 -4.39
CA GLU A 362 19.54 14.03 -5.45
C GLU A 362 19.15 15.50 -5.22
N ILE A 363 17.87 15.76 -4.95
CA ILE A 363 17.35 17.11 -4.69
C ILE A 363 18.04 17.74 -3.47
N ALA A 364 18.20 16.99 -2.38
CA ALA A 364 18.84 17.47 -1.16
C ALA A 364 20.28 17.98 -1.39
N THR A 365 21.02 17.38 -2.34
CA THR A 365 22.38 17.83 -2.70
C THR A 365 22.42 19.12 -3.52
N LYS A 366 21.30 19.55 -4.12
CA LYS A 366 21.24 20.75 -4.96
C LYS A 366 20.90 22.02 -4.20
N HIS A 367 20.32 21.88 -3.01
CA HIS A 367 19.86 23.00 -2.18
C HIS A 367 18.95 24.01 -2.95
N PRO A 368 17.82 23.56 -3.53
CA PRO A 368 16.91 24.43 -4.28
C PRO A 368 16.29 25.54 -3.43
N GLU A 369 16.02 26.68 -4.07
CA GLU A 369 15.22 27.75 -3.49
C GLU A 369 13.73 27.40 -3.55
N CYS A 370 13.10 27.31 -2.38
CA CYS A 370 11.69 26.92 -2.28
C CYS A 370 10.84 27.84 -1.40
N GLN A 371 11.39 28.98 -1.02
CA GLN A 371 10.67 30.02 -0.30
C GLN A 371 11.05 31.38 -0.86
N CYS A 372 10.07 32.24 -1.04
CA CYS A 372 10.29 33.60 -1.49
C CYS A 372 9.41 34.54 -0.68
N GLN A 373 10.02 35.53 -0.04
CA GLN A 373 9.30 36.53 0.74
C GLN A 373 9.01 37.75 -0.13
N GLN A 374 7.74 38.12 -0.21
CA GLN A 374 7.27 39.31 -0.90
C GLN A 374 7.49 40.56 -0.05
N SER A 375 7.51 41.73 -0.69
CA SER A 375 7.66 43.02 0.00
C SER A 375 6.53 43.33 1.00
N THR A 376 5.37 42.68 0.85
CA THR A 376 4.22 42.75 1.77
C THR A 376 4.43 41.95 3.06
N GLY A 377 5.52 41.18 3.18
CA GLY A 377 5.80 40.28 4.29
C GLY A 377 5.23 38.86 4.11
N GLN A 378 4.44 38.63 3.07
CA GLN A 378 3.90 37.32 2.68
C GLN A 378 4.99 36.41 2.12
N THR A 379 4.98 35.13 2.51
CA THR A 379 5.89 34.12 1.96
C THR A 379 5.15 33.23 0.97
N THR A 380 5.73 33.04 -0.21
CA THR A 380 5.30 32.02 -1.18
C THR A 380 6.21 30.80 -1.03
N PHE A 381 5.62 29.65 -0.71
CA PHE A 381 6.26 28.35 -0.62
C PHE A 381 6.14 27.60 -1.94
N ARG A 382 7.25 27.00 -2.40
CA ARG A 382 7.26 26.01 -3.48
C ARG A 382 7.16 24.62 -2.85
N VAL A 383 6.09 23.91 -3.17
CA VAL A 383 5.80 22.57 -2.64
C VAL A 383 5.58 21.58 -3.77
N PHE A 384 5.79 20.31 -3.47
CA PHE A 384 5.71 19.22 -4.44
C PHE A 384 4.69 18.20 -3.94
N LEU A 385 3.64 17.95 -4.72
CA LEU A 385 2.50 17.14 -4.31
C LEU A 385 2.36 15.92 -5.21
N ARG A 386 2.01 14.77 -4.66
CA ARG A 386 1.57 13.62 -5.46
C ARG A 386 0.48 12.83 -4.77
N GLU A 387 -0.33 12.12 -5.55
CA GLU A 387 -1.16 11.06 -5.00
C GLU A 387 -0.29 9.88 -4.57
N ARG A 388 -0.57 9.32 -3.39
CA ARG A 388 0.11 8.13 -2.88
C ARG A 388 -0.04 6.99 -3.90
N GLY A 389 1.09 6.41 -4.32
CA GLY A 389 1.11 5.36 -5.36
C GLY A 389 1.43 5.88 -6.77
N LYS A 390 1.58 7.20 -6.97
CA LYS A 390 2.27 7.76 -8.13
C LYS A 390 3.71 8.12 -7.79
N PHE A 391 4.57 8.11 -8.80
CA PHE A 391 5.96 8.52 -8.64
C PHE A 391 6.15 10.04 -8.76
N GLU A 392 5.65 10.63 -9.84
CA GLU A 392 5.90 12.03 -10.18
C GLU A 392 5.20 13.00 -9.23
N PHE A 393 5.95 14.03 -8.80
CA PHE A 393 5.40 15.15 -8.03
C PHE A 393 5.00 16.29 -8.96
N GLN A 394 3.85 16.90 -8.67
CA GLN A 394 3.39 18.13 -9.28
C GLN A 394 3.87 19.32 -8.46
N GLU A 395 4.44 20.32 -9.13
CA GLU A 395 4.84 21.58 -8.50
C GLU A 395 3.61 22.44 -8.21
N MET A 396 3.54 22.96 -6.99
CA MET A 396 2.53 23.93 -6.58
C MET A 396 3.18 25.06 -5.77
N PHE A 397 2.58 26.24 -5.85
CA PHE A 397 2.97 27.40 -5.04
C PHE A 397 1.86 27.72 -4.06
N ILE A 398 2.21 27.81 -2.79
CA ILE A 398 1.29 28.07 -1.69
C ILE A 398 1.70 29.33 -0.97
N ASP A 399 0.75 30.22 -0.81
CA ASP A 399 0.95 31.53 -0.21
C ASP A 399 0.62 31.48 1.29
N SER A 400 1.43 32.13 2.12
CA SER A 400 1.29 32.12 3.58
C SER A 400 0.08 32.89 4.13
N THR A 401 -0.74 33.49 3.28
CA THR A 401 -1.87 34.34 3.67
C THR A 401 -3.04 33.57 4.24
N ASP A 402 -3.31 32.38 3.71
CA ASP A 402 -4.38 31.51 4.18
C ASP A 402 -3.94 30.05 4.07
N LEU A 403 -3.64 29.48 5.25
CA LEU A 403 -3.28 28.08 5.43
C LEU A 403 -4.32 27.38 6.31
N SER A 404 -5.57 27.86 6.35
CA SER A 404 -6.67 27.08 6.95
C SER A 404 -6.76 25.71 6.27
N ILE A 405 -7.14 24.66 7.01
CA ILE A 405 -7.19 23.30 6.46
C ILE A 405 -8.12 23.23 5.24
N GLU A 406 -9.26 23.90 5.32
CA GLU A 406 -10.22 24.01 4.21
C GLU A 406 -9.60 24.66 2.98
N SER A 407 -8.99 25.85 3.14
CA SER A 407 -8.33 26.55 2.03
C SER A 407 -7.15 25.76 1.46
N PHE A 408 -6.35 25.12 2.30
CA PHE A 408 -5.23 24.28 1.86
C PHE A 408 -5.72 23.10 1.02
N TYR A 409 -6.78 22.42 1.45
CA TYR A 409 -7.35 21.30 0.70
C TYR A 409 -8.04 21.75 -0.58
N ASP A 410 -8.72 22.89 -0.59
CA ASP A 410 -9.34 23.45 -1.78
C ASP A 410 -8.29 23.91 -2.80
N GLN A 411 -7.20 24.52 -2.35
CA GLN A 411 -6.06 24.86 -3.20
C GLN A 411 -5.48 23.60 -3.87
N ILE A 412 -5.25 22.53 -3.11
CA ILE A 412 -4.78 21.24 -3.66
C ILE A 412 -5.80 20.69 -4.65
N ARG A 413 -7.08 20.64 -4.29
CA ARG A 413 -8.14 20.10 -5.16
C ARG A 413 -8.19 20.86 -6.49
N ASN A 414 -8.18 22.19 -6.43
CA ASN A 414 -8.22 23.05 -7.62
C ASN A 414 -6.97 22.87 -8.48
N HIS A 415 -5.80 22.69 -7.87
CA HIS A 415 -4.56 22.39 -8.58
C HIS A 415 -4.70 21.12 -9.43
N PHE A 416 -5.12 20.00 -8.82
CA PHE A 416 -5.29 18.73 -9.53
C PHE A 416 -6.44 18.78 -10.55
N LEU A 417 -7.59 19.39 -10.23
CA LEU A 417 -8.71 19.52 -11.16
C LEU A 417 -8.36 20.36 -12.40
N SER A 418 -7.54 21.40 -12.25
CA SER A 418 -7.10 22.25 -13.37
C SER A 418 -6.26 21.50 -14.42
N GLN A 419 -5.78 20.30 -14.09
CA GLN A 419 -4.97 19.45 -14.96
C GLN A 419 -5.74 18.22 -15.48
N ASP A 420 -7.08 18.21 -15.37
CA ASP A 420 -7.95 17.06 -15.66
C ASP A 420 -7.47 15.76 -14.98
N TYR A 421 -7.03 15.90 -13.73
CA TYR A 421 -6.45 14.79 -12.99
C TYR A 421 -7.48 13.70 -12.62
N SER A 422 -7.06 12.45 -12.77
CA SER A 422 -7.80 11.26 -12.35
C SER A 422 -7.02 10.51 -11.24
N PRO A 423 -7.64 10.24 -10.08
CA PRO A 423 -7.10 9.39 -9.04
C PRO A 423 -6.77 7.98 -9.53
N ILE A 424 -5.77 7.35 -8.93
CA ILE A 424 -5.33 5.99 -9.32
C ILE A 424 -6.42 4.94 -9.08
N TRP A 425 -7.28 5.14 -8.09
CA TRP A 425 -8.28 4.16 -7.69
C TRP A 425 -9.47 4.08 -8.64
N ILE A 426 -9.67 5.08 -9.53
CA ILE A 426 -10.85 5.14 -10.44
C ILE A 426 -11.01 3.86 -11.27
N GLY A 427 -9.91 3.28 -11.77
CA GLY A 427 -9.98 2.04 -12.55
C GLY A 427 -10.17 0.76 -11.73
N SER A 428 -9.94 0.82 -10.41
CA SER A 428 -9.95 -0.34 -9.51
C SER A 428 -11.25 -0.46 -8.74
N ARG A 429 -11.81 0.67 -8.33
CA ARG A 429 -13.11 0.72 -7.64
C ARG A 429 -14.20 0.51 -8.69
N LYS A 430 -14.93 -0.60 -8.60
CA LYS A 430 -16.17 -0.77 -9.37
C LYS A 430 -17.13 0.36 -8.99
N ASP A 431 -17.98 0.84 -9.91
CA ASP A 431 -18.91 1.95 -9.66
C ASP A 431 -19.89 1.62 -8.51
N PHE A 432 -19.48 1.86 -7.27
CA PHE A 432 -20.35 1.81 -6.09
C PHE A 432 -20.83 3.24 -5.85
N TYR A 433 -21.85 3.64 -6.60
CA TYR A 433 -22.39 5.00 -6.67
C TYR A 433 -21.44 5.98 -7.35
N SER A 434 -21.97 6.67 -8.36
CA SER A 434 -21.32 7.79 -9.03
C SER A 434 -21.16 8.96 -8.06
N THR A 435 -20.22 8.87 -7.11
CA THR A 435 -19.55 10.08 -6.66
C THR A 435 -18.84 10.57 -7.91
N GLY A 436 -19.15 11.79 -8.37
CA GLY A 436 -18.61 12.31 -9.63
C GLY A 436 -17.07 12.39 -9.61
N LYS A 437 -16.50 13.22 -10.48
CA LYS A 437 -15.06 13.61 -10.41
C LYS A 437 -14.71 14.42 -9.13
N ASN A 438 -15.38 14.19 -8.00
CA ASN A 438 -15.11 14.83 -6.72
C ASN A 438 -13.82 14.25 -6.14
N LEU A 439 -12.74 15.01 -6.24
CA LEU A 439 -11.47 14.74 -5.59
C LEU A 439 -11.57 15.07 -4.09
N ASN A 440 -12.15 14.17 -3.30
CA ASN A 440 -12.11 14.32 -1.85
C ASN A 440 -10.73 13.93 -1.34
N ILE A 441 -10.20 14.71 -0.42
CA ILE A 441 -8.90 14.49 0.19
C ILE A 441 -9.15 13.84 1.54
N TYR A 442 -8.69 12.61 1.71
CA TYR A 442 -8.70 11.91 2.99
C TYR A 442 -7.57 12.39 3.89
N ALA A 443 -6.36 12.54 3.31
CA ALA A 443 -5.15 12.86 4.04
C ALA A 443 -4.14 13.60 3.17
N VAL A 444 -3.41 14.55 3.77
CA VAL A 444 -2.21 15.19 3.22
C VAL A 444 -1.13 15.18 4.29
N TYR A 445 0.02 14.63 3.95
CA TYR A 445 1.12 14.40 4.90
C TYR A 445 2.48 14.46 4.18
N PRO A 446 3.60 14.61 4.91
CA PRO A 446 4.93 14.57 4.32
C PRO A 446 5.20 13.27 3.56
N ALA A 447 5.79 13.36 2.37
CA ALA A 447 6.20 12.19 1.61
C ALA A 447 7.19 11.33 2.42
N THR A 448 7.27 10.04 2.09
CA THR A 448 8.11 9.00 2.74
C THR A 448 7.58 8.41 4.06
N LEU A 449 6.44 8.91 4.56
CA LEU A 449 5.79 8.28 5.71
C LEU A 449 5.19 6.91 5.35
N ASN A 450 5.31 5.98 6.29
CA ASN A 450 4.72 4.64 6.16
C ASN A 450 3.18 4.71 6.15
N GLN A 451 2.51 3.61 5.81
CA GLN A 451 1.05 3.60 5.68
C GLN A 451 0.35 3.80 7.02
N ARG A 452 0.89 3.25 8.11
CA ARG A 452 0.34 3.39 9.46
C ARG A 452 0.25 4.86 9.84
N ASP A 453 1.34 5.60 9.68
CA ASP A 453 1.41 7.02 10.05
C ASP A 453 0.53 7.91 9.16
N ALA A 454 0.44 7.58 7.87
CA ALA A 454 -0.40 8.31 6.92
C ALA A 454 -1.90 8.17 7.19
N LEU A 455 -2.36 6.98 7.61
CA LEU A 455 -3.77 6.70 7.83
C LEU A 455 -4.22 6.91 9.28
N TYR A 456 -3.36 6.59 10.25
CA TYR A 456 -3.71 6.48 11.66
C TYR A 456 -2.80 7.30 12.59
N GLY A 457 -1.74 7.90 12.04
CA GLY A 457 -0.80 8.72 12.79
C GLY A 457 -1.23 10.18 12.94
N THR A 458 -0.33 10.99 13.50
CA THR A 458 -0.53 12.43 13.72
C THR A 458 0.08 13.30 12.62
N ALA A 459 0.57 12.67 11.55
CA ALA A 459 1.29 13.35 10.48
C ALA A 459 0.38 14.09 9.50
N ASN A 460 -0.92 13.77 9.49
CA ASN A 460 -1.90 14.52 8.73
C ASN A 460 -2.01 15.94 9.27
N PHE A 461 -1.97 16.92 8.38
CA PHE A 461 -2.15 18.31 8.78
C PHE A 461 -3.57 18.55 9.29
N THR A 462 -3.70 18.96 10.55
CA THR A 462 -4.99 19.26 11.20
C THR A 462 -5.12 20.71 11.62
N SER A 463 -4.06 21.51 11.46
CA SER A 463 -4.10 22.96 11.72
C SER A 463 -3.17 23.76 10.81
N SER A 464 -3.49 25.05 10.64
CA SER A 464 -2.65 26.00 9.91
C SER A 464 -1.25 26.14 10.49
N ASN A 465 -1.12 26.06 11.81
CA ASN A 465 0.18 26.13 12.49
C ASN A 465 1.07 24.93 12.14
N GLN A 466 0.50 23.72 12.03
CA GLN A 466 1.26 22.56 11.59
C GLN A 466 1.74 22.71 10.15
N ILE A 467 0.89 23.19 9.24
CA ILE A 467 1.26 23.44 7.83
C ILE A 467 2.39 24.46 7.75
N LEU A 468 2.22 25.62 8.39
CA LEU A 468 3.20 26.69 8.37
C LEU A 468 4.53 26.25 9.00
N ASN A 469 4.50 25.60 10.15
CA ASN A 469 5.70 25.06 10.80
C ASN A 469 6.39 24.01 9.92
N HIS A 470 5.62 23.14 9.25
CA HIS A 470 6.19 22.15 8.36
C HIS A 470 6.90 22.82 7.16
N PHE A 471 6.25 23.77 6.50
CA PHE A 471 6.84 24.48 5.36
C PHE A 471 8.05 25.32 5.73
N ASN A 472 8.06 25.96 6.89
CA ASN A 472 9.21 26.71 7.39
C ASN A 472 10.41 25.80 7.68
N ASN A 473 10.17 24.62 8.27
CA ASN A 473 11.22 23.68 8.66
C ASN A 473 11.66 22.74 7.52
N ASN A 474 10.87 22.62 6.46
CA ASN A 474 11.14 21.74 5.33
C ASN A 474 10.95 22.51 4.02
N PRO A 475 11.92 23.38 3.63
CA PRO A 475 11.94 23.99 2.31
C PRO A 475 11.84 22.91 1.23
N CYS A 476 11.08 23.17 0.17
CA CYS A 476 10.76 22.20 -0.88
C CYS A 476 9.98 20.99 -0.34
N ALA A 477 9.00 21.24 0.54
CA ALA A 477 8.18 20.19 1.12
C ALA A 477 7.58 19.29 0.03
N HIS A 478 7.88 18.00 0.11
CA HIS A 478 7.26 16.96 -0.70
C HIS A 478 6.15 16.34 0.13
N LEU A 479 4.93 16.36 -0.37
CA LEU A 479 3.75 15.84 0.30
C LEU A 479 3.09 14.75 -0.54
N GLU A 480 2.48 13.80 0.16
CA GLU A 480 1.62 12.79 -0.43
C GLU A 480 0.17 13.03 -0.03
N ILE A 481 -0.73 12.71 -0.96
CA ILE A 481 -2.17 12.91 -0.84
C ILE A 481 -2.84 11.55 -1.00
N ILE A 482 -3.84 11.27 -0.16
CA ILE A 482 -4.77 10.15 -0.35
C ILE A 482 -6.12 10.73 -0.78
N PHE A 483 -6.52 10.45 -2.02
CA PHE A 483 -7.85 10.79 -2.51
C PHE A 483 -8.84 9.66 -2.18
N THR A 484 -10.10 9.99 -1.89
CA THR A 484 -11.16 9.00 -1.62
C THR A 484 -12.48 9.29 -2.28
#